data_AF-R4YUZ9-F1
#
_entry.id   AF-R4YUZ9-F1
#
_cell.length_a   1.000
_cell.length_b   1.000
_cell.length_c   1.000
_cell.angle_alpha   90.00
_cell.angle_beta   90.00
_cell.angle_gamma   90.00
#
_symmetry.space_group_name_H-M   'P 1'
#
loop_
_entity.id
_entity.type
_entity.pdbx_description
1 polymer ?
#
loop_
_entity_poly.entity_id
_entity_poly.type
_entity_poly.pdbx_seq_one_letter_code
_entity_poly.pdbx_strand_id
1 'polypeptide(L)'
;MYSHFKFSAHLPSIPDAERFQWLLLGGNWLMLLGLIGTILAIEVSYVFVDHFSLGVQVAGHISMLLFAVSIKFGYIMRCIALKGFGEVL
;
A
#
# COMPACT_ATOMS: atom_id res chain seq x y z
N MET A 1 12.76 3.86 -12.66
CA MET A 1 12.24 3.70 -11.28
C MET A 1 11.42 2.42 -11.25
N TYR A 2 12.05 1.28 -10.92
CA TYR A 2 11.41 -0.03 -11.02
C TYR A 2 10.30 -0.15 -9.96
N SER A 3 9.08 -0.40 -10.39
CA SER A 3 7.90 -0.45 -9.53
C SER A 3 7.73 -1.81 -8.82
N HIS A 4 8.64 -2.77 -9.02
CA HIS A 4 8.76 -4.07 -8.32
C HIS A 4 7.43 -4.66 -7.78
N PHE A 5 6.40 -4.70 -8.62
CA PHE A 5 5.12 -5.36 -8.31
C PHE A 5 5.15 -6.88 -8.58
N LYS A 6 6.31 -7.39 -8.98
CA LYS A 6 6.57 -8.81 -9.24
C LYS A 6 7.86 -9.20 -8.54
N PHE A 7 7.91 -10.47 -8.13
CA PHE A 7 9.12 -11.07 -7.58
C PHE A 7 10.23 -11.00 -8.64
N SER A 8 11.42 -10.51 -8.27
CA SER A 8 12.57 -10.52 -9.18
C SER A 8 13.16 -11.92 -9.22
N ALA A 9 13.43 -12.44 -10.42
CA ALA A 9 14.14 -13.70 -10.63
C ALA A 9 15.65 -13.58 -10.32
N HIS A 10 16.16 -12.35 -10.25
CA HIS A 10 17.53 -12.06 -9.87
C HIS A 10 17.53 -11.12 -8.67
N LEU A 11 17.94 -11.64 -7.53
CA LEU A 11 18.12 -10.91 -6.29
C LEU A 11 19.60 -10.55 -6.11
N PRO A 12 19.92 -9.38 -5.53
CA PRO A 12 21.28 -9.05 -5.17
C PRO A 12 21.80 -10.04 -4.11
N SER A 13 23.09 -10.35 -4.13
CA SER A 13 23.75 -11.31 -3.22
C SER A 13 24.00 -10.69 -1.83
N ILE A 14 22.94 -10.21 -1.20
CA ILE A 14 22.95 -9.61 0.12
C ILE A 14 22.29 -10.53 1.13
N PRO A 15 22.68 -10.50 2.41
CA PRO A 15 21.94 -11.17 3.47
C PRO A 15 20.47 -10.72 3.45
N ASP A 16 19.53 -11.64 3.66
CA ASP A 16 18.09 -11.37 3.75
C ASP A 16 17.43 -10.73 2.49
N ALA A 17 18.06 -10.82 1.31
CA ALA A 17 17.54 -10.24 0.05
C ALA A 17 16.06 -10.60 -0.24
N GLU A 18 15.67 -11.85 0.04
CA GLU A 18 14.28 -12.31 -0.13
C GLU A 18 13.30 -11.57 0.80
N ARG A 19 13.67 -11.32 2.06
CA ARG A 19 12.82 -10.63 3.03
C ARG A 19 12.61 -9.17 2.63
N PHE A 20 13.66 -8.51 2.15
CA PHE A 20 13.54 -7.16 1.60
C PHE A 20 12.67 -7.13 0.34
N GLN A 21 12.75 -8.15 -0.52
CA GLN A 21 11.87 -8.25 -1.67
C GLN A 21 10.40 -8.43 -1.28
N TRP A 22 10.12 -9.25 -0.27
CA TRP A 22 8.77 -9.40 0.28
C TRP A 22 8.24 -8.09 0.90
N LEU A 23 9.07 -7.36 1.64
CA LEU A 23 8.73 -6.04 2.17
C LEU A 23 8.43 -5.04 1.05
N LEU A 24 9.23 -5.04 -0.02
CA LEU A 24 9.03 -4.14 -1.16
C LEU A 24 7.73 -4.46 -1.90
N LEU A 25 7.50 -5.74 -2.19
CA LEU A 25 6.31 -6.20 -2.91
C LEU A 25 5.05 -5.98 -2.08
N GLY A 26 5.07 -6.38 -0.80
CA GLY A 26 3.97 -6.20 0.13
C GLY A 26 3.67 -4.72 0.36
N GLY A 27 4.70 -3.88 0.52
CA GLY A 27 4.55 -2.44 0.66
C GLY A 27 3.90 -1.79 -0.55
N ASN A 28 4.35 -2.13 -1.75
CA ASN A 28 3.79 -1.60 -3.00
C ASN A 28 2.34 -2.03 -3.22
N TRP A 29 2.00 -3.30 -2.95
CA TRP A 29 0.62 -3.79 -3.02
C TRP A 29 -0.27 -3.12 -1.98
N LEU A 30 0.21 -2.94 -0.75
CA LEU A 30 -0.54 -2.27 0.30
C LEU A 30 -0.83 -0.80 -0.05
N MET A 31 0.13 -0.10 -0.65
CA MET A 31 -0.08 1.26 -1.16
C MET A 31 -1.14 1.29 -2.26
N LEU A 32 -1.09 0.35 -3.21
CA LEU A 32 -2.05 0.29 -4.32
C LEU A 32 -3.47 -0.03 -3.82
N LEU A 33 -3.61 -1.02 -2.94
CA LEU A 33 -4.90 -1.37 -2.33
C LEU A 33 -5.44 -0.23 -1.48
N GLY A 34 -4.59 0.45 -0.71
CA GLY A 34 -4.97 1.63 0.06
C GLY A 34 -5.44 2.78 -0.84
N LEU A 35 -4.78 3.00 -1.98
CA LEU A 35 -5.21 4.03 -2.95
C LEU A 35 -6.58 3.69 -3.55
N ILE A 36 -6.77 2.46 -4.00
CA ILE A 36 -8.05 1.99 -4.55
C ILE A 36 -9.16 2.10 -3.49
N GLY A 37 -8.90 1.63 -2.27
CA GLY A 37 -9.86 1.73 -1.17
C GLY A 37 -10.21 3.17 -0.81
N THR A 38 -9.24 4.10 -0.84
CA THR A 38 -9.49 5.52 -0.61
C THR A 38 -10.40 6.11 -1.68
N ILE A 39 -10.18 5.79 -2.96
CA ILE A 39 -11.04 6.25 -4.06
C ILE A 39 -12.47 5.72 -3.87
N LEU A 40 -12.63 4.43 -3.60
CA LEU A 40 -13.95 3.83 -3.37
C LEU A 40 -14.66 4.44 -2.15
N ALA A 41 -13.93 4.70 -1.07
CA ALA A 41 -14.48 5.35 0.12
C ALA A 41 -14.94 6.79 -0.18
N ILE A 42 -14.21 7.52 -1.02
CA ILE A 42 -14.61 8.86 -1.49
C ILE A 42 -15.88 8.78 -2.34
N GLU A 43 -15.96 7.84 -3.28
CA GLU A 43 -17.14 7.66 -4.12
C GLU A 43 -18.39 7.36 -3.31
N VAL A 44 -18.32 6.42 -2.36
CA VAL A 44 -19.44 6.07 -1.46
C VAL A 44 -19.85 7.26 -0.59
N SER A 45 -18.88 8.01 -0.09
CA SER A 45 -19.11 9.06 0.90
C SER A 45 -19.57 10.39 0.31
N TYR A 46 -19.18 10.69 -0.94
CA TYR A 46 -19.37 12.02 -1.53
C TYR A 46 -20.04 12.00 -2.91
N VAL A 47 -19.79 10.99 -3.74
CA VAL A 47 -20.32 10.96 -5.12
C VAL A 47 -21.70 10.32 -5.16
N PHE A 48 -21.88 9.21 -4.45
CA PHE A 48 -23.10 8.41 -4.45
C PHE A 48 -23.86 8.49 -3.12
N VAL A 49 -23.79 9.62 -2.43
CA VAL A 49 -24.34 9.82 -1.08
C VAL A 49 -25.80 9.38 -0.94
N ASP A 50 -26.64 9.67 -1.95
CA ASP A 50 -28.07 9.34 -1.94
C ASP A 50 -28.38 7.85 -2.18
N HIS A 51 -27.39 7.07 -2.60
CA HIS A 51 -27.54 5.63 -2.90
C HIS A 51 -27.20 4.75 -1.69
N PHE A 52 -26.59 5.31 -0.65
CA PHE A 52 -26.09 4.57 0.51
C PHE A 52 -26.71 5.06 1.82
N SER A 53 -26.99 4.13 2.72
CA SER A 53 -27.51 4.46 4.05
C SER A 53 -26.50 5.25 4.88
N LEU A 54 -26.99 5.98 5.88
CA LEU A 54 -26.15 6.71 6.84
C LEU A 54 -25.06 5.81 7.45
N GLY A 55 -25.39 4.56 7.78
CA GLY A 55 -24.43 3.61 8.34
C GLY A 55 -23.28 3.27 7.38
N VAL A 56 -23.58 3.11 6.08
CA VAL A 56 -22.56 2.88 5.05
C VAL A 56 -21.69 4.13 4.85
N GLN A 57 -22.27 5.33 4.91
CA GLN A 57 -21.50 6.58 4.81
C GLN A 57 -20.52 6.75 5.99
N VAL A 58 -20.95 6.44 7.21
CA VAL A 58 -20.08 6.44 8.41
C VAL A 58 -18.96 5.41 8.27
N ALA A 59 -19.30 4.19 7.84
CA ALA A 59 -18.31 3.15 7.59
C ALA A 59 -17.29 3.59 6.51
N GLY A 60 -17.75 4.18 5.40
CA GLY A 60 -16.91 4.71 4.33
C GLY A 60 -15.92 5.78 4.82
N HIS A 61 -16.37 6.71 5.66
CA HIS A 61 -15.50 7.72 6.27
C HIS A 61 -14.43 7.10 7.18
N ILE A 62 -14.79 6.14 8.02
CA ILE A 62 -13.82 5.43 8.88
C ILE A 62 -12.84 4.63 8.02
N SER A 63 -13.33 3.93 6.99
CA SER A 63 -12.50 3.18 6.05
C SER A 63 -11.50 4.08 5.33
N MET A 64 -11.86 5.32 5.00
CA MET A 64 -10.94 6.29 4.39
C MET A 64 -9.70 6.55 5.25
N LEU A 65 -9.86 6.66 6.57
CA LEU A 65 -8.75 6.79 7.51
C LEU A 65 -7.88 5.53 7.52
N LEU A 66 -8.50 4.35 7.54
CA LEU A 66 -7.77 3.08 7.52
C LEU A 66 -6.95 2.93 6.24
N PHE A 67 -7.52 3.24 5.07
CA PHE A 67 -6.82 3.16 3.79
C PHE A 67 -5.68 4.17 3.68
N ALA A 68 -5.86 5.41 4.17
CA ALA A 68 -4.80 6.40 4.24
C ALA A 68 -3.61 5.93 5.11
N VAL A 69 -3.91 5.26 6.24
CA VAL A 69 -2.88 4.64 7.09
C VAL A 69 -2.20 3.48 6.36
N SER A 70 -2.94 2.64 5.63
CA SER A 70 -2.37 1.56 4.81
C SER A 70 -1.36 2.08 3.78
N ILE A 71 -1.66 3.20 3.10
CA ILE A 71 -0.73 3.82 2.16
C ILE A 71 0.56 4.25 2.86
N LYS A 72 0.46 4.93 4.01
CA LYS A 72 1.64 5.33 4.80
C LYS A 72 2.46 4.12 5.25
N PHE A 73 1.80 3.07 5.73
CA PHE A 73 2.48 1.86 6.18
C PHE A 73 3.19 1.14 5.02
N GLY A 74 2.54 1.03 3.86
CA GLY A 74 3.16 0.46 2.66
C GLY A 74 4.37 1.27 2.17
N TYR A 75 4.31 2.60 2.29
CA TYR A 75 5.46 3.46 2.00
C TYR A 75 6.63 3.22 2.97
N ILE A 76 6.36 3.06 4.28
CA ILE A 76 7.38 2.72 5.27
C ILE A 76 8.05 1.38 4.94
N MET A 77 7.27 0.34 4.60
CA MET A 77 7.79 -0.97 4.18
C MET A 77 8.71 -0.84 2.95
N ARG A 78 8.29 -0.07 1.95
CA ARG A 78 9.09 0.23 0.75
C ARG A 78 10.41 0.92 1.10
N CYS A 79 10.39 1.92 1.98
CA CYS A 79 11.59 2.61 2.44
C CYS A 79 12.56 1.68 3.17
N ILE A 80 12.05 0.81 4.05
CA ILE A 80 12.88 -0.18 4.77
C ILE A 80 13.52 -1.15 3.78
N ALA A 81 12.76 -1.66 2.81
CA ALA A 81 13.29 -2.57 1.80
C ALA A 81 14.38 -1.91 0.94
N LEU A 82 14.14 -0.69 0.44
CA LEU A 82 15.11 0.03 -0.38
C LEU A 82 16.37 0.41 0.41
N LYS A 83 16.24 0.74 1.70
CA LYS A 83 17.38 0.96 2.59
C LYS A 83 18.19 -0.32 2.76
N GLY A 84 17.54 -1.47 2.99
CA GLY A 84 18.21 -2.76 3.11
C GLY A 84 18.93 -3.18 1.82
N PHE A 85 18.35 -2.92 0.64
CA PHE A 85 19.03 -3.15 -0.64
C PHE A 85 20.21 -2.20 -0.89
N GLY A 86 20.17 -0.99 -0.34
CA GLY A 86 21.21 0.04 -0.52
C GLY A 86 22.34 0.00 0.51
N GLU A 87 22.14 -0.59 1.69
CA GLU A 87 23.16 -0.66 2.77
C GLU A 87 24.37 -1.56 2.44
N VAL A 88 24.29 -2.38 1.38
CA VAL A 88 25.34 -3.35 1.01
C VAL A 88 26.12 -2.94 -0.26
N LEU A 89 25.85 -1.75 -0.79
CA LEU A 89 26.55 -1.13 -1.92
C LEU A 89 27.60 -0.13 -1.42
#